data_AF-A0A091GYT1-F1
#
_entry.id   AF-A0A091GYT1-F1
#
_cell.length_a   1.000
_cell.length_b   1.000
_cell.length_c   1.000
_cell.angle_alpha   90.00
_cell.angle_beta   90.00
_cell.angle_gamma   90.00
#
_symmetry.space_group_name_H-M   'P 1'
#
loop_
_entity.id
_entity.type
_entity.pdbx_description
1 polymer ?
#
loop_
_entity_poly.entity_id
_entity_poly.type
_entity_poly.pdbx_seq_one_letter_code
_entity_poly.pdbx_strand_id
1 'polypeptide(L)'
;MWLKSHILLLYSIASEVWMAKQLDSRRNSPRGLYTVEDGGSAESNRLKRSLYEERSCRIRGCCTGRNDDCGFNVISKAAICYCDQFCTSSSPGPVDCCGDYWDVCDHSIEPTRSNEPWPSPTSGCYKDGRYYGEGAMIKDNCNSCKCFQGLWKCSKEVCLVRQDLIQHINSGDYGWKAASYSQFKGMTVEEGFKKRLGTFPPSRSLLNMREAPGKSLPEEKFPAFFVATYAWPEWIHDPLDQRNCGASWAFSTASVAADRIAIHSEGQITDNLSVQNLISCDTSNQHGCNGGSIDGAWRYLKTHG
;
A
#
# COMPACT_ATOMS: atom_id res chain seq x y z
N MET A 1 22.90 37.97 33.72
CA MET A 1 22.06 37.35 32.66
C MET A 1 22.85 36.46 31.70
N TRP A 2 24.11 36.76 31.37
CA TRP A 2 24.94 35.93 30.48
C TRP A 2 25.28 34.51 30.97
N LEU A 3 25.48 34.32 32.29
CA LEU A 3 25.86 33.00 32.83
C LEU A 3 24.74 31.95 32.71
N LYS A 4 23.47 32.36 32.76
CA LYS A 4 22.32 31.45 32.65
C LYS A 4 22.08 30.98 31.21
N SER A 5 22.33 31.83 30.22
CA SER A 5 22.22 31.44 28.81
C SER A 5 23.32 30.48 28.36
N HIS A 6 24.53 30.60 28.90
CA HIS A 6 25.62 29.64 28.61
C HIS A 6 25.35 28.25 29.20
N ILE A 7 24.72 28.17 30.38
CA ILE A 7 24.37 26.88 30.99
C ILE A 7 23.26 26.18 30.19
N LEU A 8 22.25 26.90 29.71
CA LEU A 8 21.20 26.34 28.86
C LEU A 8 21.76 25.82 27.52
N LEU A 9 22.67 26.57 26.88
CA LEU A 9 23.34 26.14 25.65
C LEU A 9 24.21 24.89 25.85
N LEU A 10 24.94 24.81 26.96
CA LEU A 10 25.75 23.64 27.30
C LEU A 10 24.88 22.40 27.56
N TYR A 11 23.71 22.55 28.19
CA TYR A 11 22.75 21.46 28.36
C TYR A 11 22.15 21.00 27.03
N SER A 12 21.82 21.91 26.12
CA SER A 12 21.31 21.55 24.79
C SER A 12 22.33 20.78 23.95
N ILE A 13 23.60 21.22 23.96
CA ILE A 13 24.69 20.55 23.20
C ILE A 13 25.03 19.18 23.81
N ALA A 14 25.00 19.05 25.14
CA ALA A 14 25.24 17.76 25.81
C ALA A 14 24.14 16.72 25.47
N SER A 15 22.89 17.16 25.37
CA SER A 15 21.77 16.29 24.97
C SER A 15 21.89 15.81 23.52
N GLU A 16 22.31 16.66 22.58
CA GLU A 16 22.48 16.24 21.18
C GLU A 16 23.67 15.28 20.97
N VAL A 17 24.78 15.48 21.69
CA VAL A 17 25.96 14.59 21.61
C VAL A 17 25.68 13.21 22.22
N TRP A 18 24.82 13.13 23.25
CA TRP A 18 24.36 11.85 23.80
C TRP A 18 23.45 11.11 22.82
N MET A 19 22.55 11.83 22.12
CA MET A 19 21.66 11.26 21.11
C MET A 19 22.40 10.70 19.87
N ALA A 20 23.47 11.37 19.42
CA ALA A 20 24.26 10.89 18.27
C ALA A 20 25.02 9.59 18.55
N LYS A 21 25.54 9.41 19.78
CA LYS A 21 26.26 8.18 20.18
C LYS A 21 25.37 6.96 20.31
N GLN A 22 24.08 7.15 20.65
CA GLN A 22 23.14 6.04 20.82
C GLN A 22 22.60 5.50 19.48
N LEU A 23 22.54 6.35 18.45
CA LEU A 23 22.18 5.96 17.08
C LEU A 23 23.29 5.15 16.38
N ASP A 24 24.56 5.49 16.61
CA ASP A 24 25.69 4.82 15.94
C ASP A 24 25.95 3.41 16.48
N SER A 25 25.65 3.18 17.76
CA SER A 25 25.71 1.85 18.38
C SER A 25 24.66 0.87 17.82
N ARG A 26 23.61 1.35 17.14
CA ARG A 26 22.56 0.50 16.53
C ARG A 26 22.83 0.12 15.06
N ARG A 27 23.90 0.61 14.45
CA ARG A 27 24.23 0.32 13.03
C ARG A 27 25.11 -0.93 12.83
N ASN A 28 25.75 -1.42 13.89
CA ASN A 28 26.73 -2.53 13.83
C ASN A 28 26.24 -3.79 14.54
N SER A 29 25.25 -4.48 13.97
CA SER A 29 25.01 -5.90 14.28
C SER A 29 24.54 -6.66 13.03
N PRO A 30 25.07 -7.86 12.72
CA PRO A 30 25.04 -8.42 11.36
C PRO A 30 23.74 -9.17 11.05
N ARG A 31 23.20 -8.93 9.84
CA ARG A 31 22.12 -9.74 9.24
C ARG A 31 22.67 -11.11 8.83
N GLY A 32 22.18 -12.16 9.47
CA GLY A 32 22.44 -13.55 9.09
C GLY A 32 21.88 -13.87 7.70
N LEU A 33 22.74 -14.46 6.88
CA LEU A 33 22.49 -15.06 5.57
C LEU A 33 21.52 -16.24 5.69
N TYR A 34 20.52 -16.31 4.80
CA TYR A 34 19.92 -17.58 4.38
C TYR A 34 20.32 -17.81 2.92
N THR A 35 21.20 -18.80 2.74
CA THR A 35 21.59 -19.38 1.45
C THR A 35 20.50 -20.34 0.98
N VAL A 36 20.06 -20.18 -0.26
CA VAL A 36 19.25 -21.19 -0.98
C VAL A 36 20.24 -22.05 -1.75
N GLU A 37 20.29 -23.35 -1.44
CA GLU A 37 21.06 -24.32 -2.20
C GLU A 37 20.32 -24.71 -3.48
N ASP A 38 21.05 -24.60 -4.59
CA ASP A 38 20.69 -25.06 -5.93
C ASP A 38 20.92 -26.57 -6.04
N GLY A 39 19.93 -27.30 -6.55
CA GLY A 39 19.98 -28.76 -6.69
C GLY A 39 19.40 -29.24 -8.03
N GLY A 40 20.28 -29.39 -9.02
CA GLY A 40 20.32 -30.58 -9.89
C GLY A 40 19.29 -30.75 -11.02
N SER A 41 19.69 -30.30 -12.22
CA SER A 41 19.61 -31.00 -13.52
C SER A 41 18.63 -32.20 -13.65
N ALA A 42 17.57 -32.01 -14.43
CA ALA A 42 16.88 -33.09 -15.14
C ALA A 42 16.54 -32.68 -16.58
N GLU A 43 17.36 -33.21 -17.48
CA GLU A 43 17.15 -33.55 -18.89
C GLU A 43 15.80 -33.18 -19.53
N SER A 44 15.87 -32.26 -20.50
CA SER A 44 14.76 -31.79 -21.32
C SER A 44 14.23 -32.89 -22.24
N ASN A 45 13.14 -33.55 -21.84
CA ASN A 45 12.24 -34.18 -22.78
C ASN A 45 11.28 -33.11 -23.33
N ARG A 46 11.69 -32.53 -24.47
CA ARG A 46 10.94 -31.54 -25.25
C ARG A 46 9.66 -32.18 -25.80
N LEU A 47 8.62 -32.23 -24.96
CA LEU A 47 7.27 -32.61 -25.32
C LEU A 47 6.73 -31.59 -26.34
N LYS A 48 6.75 -31.98 -27.62
CA LYS A 48 6.00 -31.35 -28.69
C LYS A 48 4.50 -31.43 -28.35
N ARG A 49 3.87 -30.26 -28.20
CA ARG A 49 2.57 -29.82 -28.75
C ARG A 49 1.69 -29.10 -27.72
N SER A 50 1.68 -27.78 -27.85
CA SER A 50 0.43 -27.03 -27.97
C SER A 50 0.55 -26.24 -29.28
N LEU A 51 -0.14 -26.72 -30.33
CA LEU A 51 -0.32 -25.97 -31.57
C LEU A 51 -1.37 -24.90 -31.29
N TYR A 52 -0.95 -23.80 -30.68
CA TYR A 52 -1.65 -22.54 -30.87
C TYR A 52 -1.12 -22.01 -32.21
N GLU A 53 -1.97 -22.00 -33.25
CA GLU A 53 -1.67 -21.32 -34.51
C GLU A 53 -1.57 -19.81 -34.23
N GLU A 54 -0.42 -19.37 -33.72
CA GLU A 54 -0.09 -17.95 -33.61
C GLU A 54 0.12 -17.41 -35.02
N ARG A 55 -0.90 -16.71 -35.55
CA ARG A 55 -0.90 -16.05 -36.87
C ARG A 55 -0.32 -14.64 -36.77
N SER A 56 0.74 -14.46 -35.99
CA SER A 56 1.27 -13.15 -35.60
C SER A 56 1.77 -12.37 -36.82
N CYS A 57 2.62 -12.96 -37.65
CA CYS A 57 3.13 -12.31 -38.86
C CYS A 57 2.08 -12.20 -39.95
N ARG A 58 1.16 -13.18 -40.05
CA ARG A 58 0.02 -13.08 -40.96
C ARG A 58 -0.89 -11.88 -40.64
N ILE A 59 -1.02 -11.51 -39.36
CA ILE A 59 -1.81 -10.35 -38.91
C ILE A 59 -0.99 -9.05 -39.02
N ARG A 60 0.29 -9.06 -38.65
CA ARG A 60 1.15 -7.87 -38.55
C ARG A 60 1.73 -7.40 -39.89
N GLY A 61 1.92 -8.32 -40.83
CA GLY A 61 2.68 -8.09 -42.07
C GLY A 61 4.20 -8.08 -41.84
N CYS A 62 4.96 -8.31 -42.91
CA CYS A 62 6.42 -8.41 -42.87
C CYS A 62 7.08 -7.04 -42.95
N CYS A 63 8.04 -6.75 -42.07
CA CYS A 63 8.81 -5.52 -42.09
C CYS A 63 10.18 -5.71 -42.74
N THR A 64 10.64 -4.70 -43.49
CA THR A 64 12.00 -4.68 -44.05
C THR A 64 13.02 -4.22 -43.00
N GLY A 65 14.23 -4.78 -43.04
CA GLY A 65 15.29 -4.51 -42.07
C GLY A 65 14.96 -5.00 -40.65
N ARG A 66 15.73 -4.53 -39.65
CA ARG A 66 15.45 -4.74 -38.22
C ARG A 66 14.51 -3.65 -37.72
N ASN A 67 13.40 -4.03 -37.11
CA ASN A 67 12.38 -3.12 -36.63
C ASN A 67 11.79 -3.62 -35.30
N ASP A 68 12.24 -3.02 -34.19
CA ASP A 68 11.82 -3.38 -32.84
C ASP A 68 10.32 -3.08 -32.57
N ASP A 69 9.65 -2.28 -33.42
CA ASP A 69 8.19 -2.04 -33.38
C ASP A 69 7.40 -3.06 -34.25
N CYS A 70 8.10 -3.94 -34.96
CA CYS A 70 7.53 -5.00 -35.79
C CYS A 70 7.39 -6.31 -35.02
N GLY A 71 6.84 -6.23 -33.82
CA GLY A 71 6.65 -7.38 -32.94
C GLY A 71 5.23 -7.54 -32.40
N PHE A 72 4.97 -8.71 -31.85
CA PHE A 72 3.70 -9.09 -31.22
C PHE A 72 3.94 -9.62 -29.81
N ASN A 73 3.08 -9.22 -28.87
CA ASN A 73 3.13 -9.72 -27.49
C ASN A 73 2.51 -11.12 -27.40
N VAL A 74 3.33 -12.12 -27.11
CA VAL A 74 2.90 -13.49 -26.86
C VAL A 74 2.56 -13.64 -25.38
N ILE A 75 1.29 -13.34 -25.05
CA ILE A 75 0.77 -13.32 -23.68
C ILE A 75 1.01 -14.65 -22.96
N SER A 76 0.92 -15.77 -23.67
CA SER A 76 1.12 -17.13 -23.14
C SER A 76 2.55 -17.40 -22.67
N LYS A 77 3.53 -16.62 -23.13
CA LYS A 77 4.97 -16.80 -22.85
C LYS A 77 5.62 -15.57 -22.22
N ALA A 78 4.85 -14.51 -21.95
CA ALA A 78 5.35 -13.22 -21.48
C ALA A 78 6.56 -12.70 -22.30
N ALA A 79 6.53 -12.91 -23.62
CA ALA A 79 7.62 -12.59 -24.54
C ALA A 79 7.10 -11.81 -25.75
N ILE A 80 7.99 -11.09 -26.43
CA ILE A 80 7.73 -10.43 -27.71
C ILE A 80 8.34 -11.28 -28.82
N CYS A 81 7.60 -11.49 -29.91
CA CYS A 81 8.15 -12.08 -31.13
C CYS A 81 8.15 -11.07 -32.27
N TYR A 82 9.04 -11.21 -33.26
CA TYR A 82 9.22 -10.27 -34.36
C TYR A 82 8.90 -10.87 -35.73
N CYS A 83 8.45 -10.01 -36.65
CA CYS A 83 8.08 -10.33 -38.03
C CYS A 83 8.90 -9.53 -39.06
N ASP A 84 10.12 -9.16 -38.70
CA ASP A 84 10.99 -8.33 -39.53
C ASP A 84 12.04 -9.16 -40.28
N GLN A 85 12.77 -8.54 -41.20
CA GLN A 85 13.76 -9.23 -42.03
C GLN A 85 14.99 -9.69 -41.23
N PHE A 86 15.17 -9.22 -39.99
CA PHE A 86 16.23 -9.68 -39.10
C PHE A 86 16.09 -11.17 -38.77
N CYS A 87 14.86 -11.71 -38.83
CA CYS A 87 14.62 -13.14 -38.68
C CYS A 87 15.36 -14.03 -39.70
N THR A 88 15.76 -13.47 -40.85
CA THR A 88 16.57 -14.16 -41.88
C THR A 88 18.08 -14.03 -41.69
N SER A 89 18.56 -13.28 -40.69
CA SER A 89 19.96 -12.84 -40.66
C SER A 89 20.99 -13.92 -40.30
N SER A 90 20.57 -15.06 -39.73
CA SER A 90 21.44 -16.19 -39.33
C SER A 90 20.63 -17.49 -39.24
N SER A 91 21.17 -18.67 -39.56
CA SER A 91 20.47 -19.96 -39.37
C SER A 91 21.08 -20.77 -38.20
N PRO A 92 20.27 -21.26 -37.24
CA PRO A 92 18.83 -21.01 -37.10
C PRO A 92 18.59 -19.53 -36.71
N GLY A 93 17.49 -18.94 -37.19
CA GLY A 93 17.09 -17.54 -36.98
C GLY A 93 17.29 -17.02 -35.55
N PRO A 94 17.36 -15.69 -35.34
CA PRO A 94 17.21 -15.11 -34.01
C PRO A 94 16.03 -15.75 -33.25
N VAL A 95 16.22 -16.07 -31.97
CA VAL A 95 15.25 -16.84 -31.17
C VAL A 95 13.92 -16.11 -30.99
N ASP A 96 13.91 -14.81 -31.23
CA ASP A 96 12.77 -13.92 -30.99
C ASP A 96 11.82 -13.81 -32.19
N CYS A 97 11.95 -14.66 -33.21
CA CYS A 97 11.05 -14.64 -34.38
C CYS A 97 9.69 -15.27 -34.07
N CYS A 98 8.62 -14.69 -34.61
CA CYS A 98 7.30 -15.29 -34.48
C CYS A 98 7.23 -16.64 -35.20
N GLY A 99 6.43 -17.56 -34.65
CA GLY A 99 6.37 -18.95 -35.13
C GLY A 99 5.91 -19.11 -36.58
N ASP A 100 5.08 -18.19 -37.08
CA ASP A 100 4.57 -18.17 -38.46
C ASP A 100 5.41 -17.34 -39.42
N TYR A 101 6.57 -16.82 -38.99
CA TYR A 101 7.41 -15.95 -39.81
C TYR A 101 7.83 -16.61 -41.12
N TRP A 102 8.37 -17.83 -41.07
CA TRP A 102 8.90 -18.51 -42.25
C TRP A 102 7.79 -18.84 -43.27
N ASP A 103 6.59 -19.15 -42.78
CA ASP A 103 5.43 -19.45 -43.63
C ASP A 103 4.84 -18.21 -44.32
N VAL A 104 5.07 -17.01 -43.76
CA VAL A 104 4.43 -15.76 -44.20
C VAL A 104 5.41 -14.83 -44.92
N CYS A 105 6.65 -14.75 -44.46
CA CYS A 105 7.61 -13.71 -44.84
C CYS A 105 8.81 -14.22 -45.66
N ASP A 106 9.22 -15.48 -45.52
CA ASP A 106 10.45 -16.02 -46.14
C ASP A 106 10.33 -16.27 -47.66
N HIS A 107 9.10 -16.34 -48.19
CA HIS A 107 8.85 -16.65 -49.61
C HIS A 107 8.08 -15.55 -50.37
N SER A 108 7.95 -14.36 -49.79
CA SER A 108 7.32 -13.24 -50.50
C SER A 108 8.29 -12.61 -51.50
N ILE A 109 8.03 -12.83 -52.79
CA ILE A 109 8.61 -12.02 -53.87
C ILE A 109 8.00 -10.62 -53.68
N GLU A 110 8.80 -9.73 -53.09
CA GLU A 110 8.44 -8.41 -52.58
C GLU A 110 7.52 -8.42 -51.34
N PRO A 111 7.99 -7.93 -50.17
CA PRO A 111 7.09 -7.58 -49.08
C PRO A 111 6.36 -6.30 -49.49
N THR A 112 5.30 -6.44 -50.28
CA THR A 112 4.39 -5.34 -50.56
C THR A 112 3.67 -5.03 -49.26
N ARG A 113 4.23 -4.08 -48.50
CA ARG A 113 3.43 -3.29 -47.58
C ARG A 113 2.25 -2.78 -48.40
N SER A 114 1.04 -3.19 -48.07
CA SER A 114 -0.13 -2.54 -48.65
C SER A 114 0.03 -1.04 -48.37
N ASN A 115 -0.04 -0.23 -49.41
CA ASN A 115 -0.07 1.23 -49.28
C ASN A 115 -1.39 1.72 -48.63
N GLU A 116 -2.21 0.81 -48.12
CA GLU A 116 -3.33 1.15 -47.25
C GLU A 116 -2.77 1.62 -45.89
N PRO A 117 -3.07 2.86 -45.48
CA PRO A 117 -2.95 3.23 -44.09
C PRO A 117 -3.70 2.18 -43.26
N TRP A 118 -3.06 1.65 -42.22
CA TRP A 118 -3.73 0.80 -41.24
C TRP A 118 -5.11 1.40 -40.92
N PRO A 119 -6.18 0.60 -40.89
CA PRO A 119 -7.43 1.10 -40.32
C PRO A 119 -7.05 1.63 -38.94
N SER A 120 -7.31 2.92 -38.71
CA SER A 120 -7.13 3.54 -37.40
C SER A 120 -7.69 2.56 -36.36
N PRO A 121 -6.97 2.22 -35.27
CA PRO A 121 -7.46 1.26 -34.30
C PRO A 121 -8.90 1.65 -33.95
N THR A 122 -9.87 0.88 -34.43
CA THR A 122 -11.23 1.39 -34.64
C THR A 122 -11.92 1.71 -33.32
N SER A 123 -11.33 1.28 -32.21
CA SER A 123 -11.67 1.70 -30.86
C SER A 123 -10.50 1.42 -29.92
N GLY A 124 -10.03 2.46 -29.23
CA GLY A 124 -9.01 2.37 -28.18
C GLY A 124 -8.92 3.70 -27.45
N CYS A 125 -8.51 3.67 -26.19
CA CYS A 125 -8.56 4.83 -25.31
C CYS A 125 -7.16 5.35 -25.02
N TYR A 126 -7.02 6.65 -24.85
CA TYR A 126 -5.77 7.27 -24.40
C TYR A 126 -5.89 7.71 -22.95
N LYS A 127 -4.83 7.53 -22.17
CA LYS A 127 -4.69 8.14 -20.84
C LYS A 127 -3.24 8.52 -20.59
N ASP A 128 -3.01 9.76 -20.14
CA ASP A 128 -1.68 10.30 -19.83
C ASP A 128 -0.66 10.09 -20.97
N GLY A 129 -1.12 10.25 -22.21
CA GLY A 129 -0.29 10.08 -23.42
C GLY A 129 -0.03 8.61 -23.84
N ARG A 130 -0.56 7.61 -23.12
CA ARG A 130 -0.44 6.19 -23.48
C ARG A 130 -1.72 5.66 -24.13
N TYR A 131 -1.56 4.80 -25.15
CA TYR A 131 -2.65 4.10 -25.81
C TYR A 131 -3.03 2.80 -25.08
N TYR A 132 -4.32 2.55 -24.97
CA TYR A 132 -4.92 1.34 -24.41
C TYR A 132 -5.91 0.76 -25.41
N GLY A 133 -5.81 -0.54 -25.68
CA GLY A 133 -6.75 -1.24 -26.56
C GLY A 133 -8.19 -1.28 -26.02
N GLU A 134 -9.14 -1.54 -26.90
CA GLU A 134 -10.55 -1.75 -26.53
C GLU A 134 -10.69 -2.80 -25.41
N GLY A 135 -11.58 -2.52 -24.45
CA GLY A 135 -11.82 -3.40 -23.31
C GLY A 135 -10.76 -3.34 -22.20
N ALA A 136 -9.65 -2.60 -22.39
CA ALA A 136 -8.65 -2.39 -21.36
C ALA A 136 -9.27 -1.80 -20.09
N MET A 137 -8.77 -2.25 -18.93
CA MET A 137 -9.19 -1.75 -17.63
C MET A 137 -8.04 -1.04 -16.93
N ILE A 138 -8.34 0.12 -16.34
CA ILE A 138 -7.40 0.90 -15.54
C ILE A 138 -8.07 1.32 -14.23
N LYS A 139 -7.25 1.68 -13.24
CA LYS A 139 -7.71 2.34 -12.02
C LYS A 139 -7.46 3.85 -12.14
N ASP A 140 -8.48 4.63 -11.85
CA ASP A 140 -8.40 6.08 -11.70
C ASP A 140 -8.80 6.47 -10.28
N ASN A 141 -7.80 6.76 -9.46
CA ASN A 141 -7.97 6.82 -8.00
C ASN A 141 -8.64 5.53 -7.49
N CYS A 142 -9.85 5.61 -6.93
CA CYS A 142 -10.63 4.44 -6.49
C CYS A 142 -11.48 3.81 -7.60
N ASN A 143 -11.74 4.56 -8.68
CA ASN A 143 -12.67 4.18 -9.73
C ASN A 143 -12.05 3.19 -10.72
N SER A 144 -12.84 2.20 -11.14
CA SER A 144 -12.46 1.25 -12.19
C SER A 144 -12.97 1.76 -13.53
N CYS A 145 -12.09 1.94 -14.50
CA CYS A 145 -12.41 2.46 -15.82
C CYS A 145 -12.15 1.41 -16.88
N LYS A 146 -13.16 1.14 -17.70
CA LYS A 146 -13.05 0.25 -18.86
C LYS A 146 -13.08 1.06 -20.14
N CYS A 147 -12.13 0.81 -21.03
CA CYS A 147 -12.13 1.39 -22.37
C CYS A 147 -13.27 0.77 -23.18
N PHE A 148 -14.17 1.60 -23.68
CA PHE A 148 -15.28 1.18 -24.50
C PHE A 148 -15.53 2.19 -25.62
N GLN A 149 -15.41 1.76 -26.87
CA GLN A 149 -15.60 2.59 -28.06
C GLN A 149 -14.75 3.87 -28.04
N GLY A 150 -13.48 3.75 -27.59
CA GLY A 150 -12.55 4.87 -27.49
C GLY A 150 -12.80 5.85 -26.33
N LEU A 151 -13.78 5.57 -25.47
CA LEU A 151 -14.06 6.37 -24.26
C LEU A 151 -13.82 5.55 -22.98
N TRP A 152 -13.30 6.20 -21.95
CA TRP A 152 -13.21 5.60 -20.62
C TRP A 152 -14.58 5.62 -19.93
N LYS A 153 -15.16 4.43 -19.73
CA LYS A 153 -16.33 4.25 -18.88
C LYS A 153 -15.90 3.85 -17.47
N CYS A 154 -15.92 4.82 -16.56
CA CYS A 154 -15.53 4.67 -15.17
C CYS A 154 -16.71 4.43 -14.24
N SER A 155 -16.49 3.69 -13.15
CA SER A 155 -17.35 3.76 -11.96
C SER A 155 -17.40 5.19 -11.40
N LYS A 156 -18.46 5.51 -10.65
CA LYS A 156 -18.68 6.84 -10.07
C LYS A 156 -18.65 6.82 -8.55
N GLU A 157 -17.73 6.04 -7.99
CA GLU A 157 -17.53 5.95 -6.55
C GLU A 157 -16.89 7.24 -6.03
N VAL A 158 -17.28 7.62 -4.81
CA VAL A 158 -16.64 8.72 -4.10
C VAL A 158 -15.34 8.19 -3.50
N CYS A 159 -14.21 8.70 -3.97
CA CYS A 159 -12.89 8.31 -3.45
C CYS A 159 -12.58 9.01 -2.13
N LEU A 160 -11.91 8.30 -1.23
CA LEU A 160 -11.56 8.79 0.11
C LEU A 160 -10.57 9.96 0.04
N VAL A 161 -9.54 9.85 -0.81
CA VAL A 161 -8.56 10.92 -1.04
C VAL A 161 -8.94 11.69 -2.29
N ARG A 162 -9.17 12.99 -2.11
CA ARG A 162 -9.65 13.91 -3.14
C ARG A 162 -8.79 15.18 -3.17
N GLN A 163 -8.14 15.43 -4.30
CA GLN A 163 -7.20 16.53 -4.43
C GLN A 163 -7.88 17.90 -4.37
N ASP A 164 -9.07 18.00 -4.96
CA ASP A 164 -9.92 19.20 -4.91
C ASP A 164 -10.34 19.53 -3.48
N LEU A 165 -10.71 18.52 -2.69
CA LEU A 165 -11.06 18.69 -1.28
C LEU A 165 -9.86 19.12 -0.43
N ILE A 166 -8.69 18.53 -0.65
CA ILE A 166 -7.45 18.91 0.03
C ILE A 166 -7.11 20.37 -0.24
N GLN A 167 -7.21 20.82 -1.50
CA GLN A 167 -6.96 22.21 -1.88
C GLN A 167 -7.97 23.16 -1.23
N HIS A 168 -9.25 22.79 -1.21
CA HIS A 168 -10.30 23.59 -0.57
C HIS A 168 -10.10 23.74 0.94
N ILE A 169 -9.74 22.66 1.64
CA ILE A 169 -9.43 22.74 3.08
C ILE A 169 -8.23 23.67 3.33
N ASN A 170 -7.17 23.52 2.53
CA ASN A 170 -5.94 24.27 2.70
C ASN A 170 -6.04 25.75 2.26
N SER A 171 -7.14 26.17 1.66
CA SER A 171 -7.39 27.60 1.39
C SER A 171 -7.95 28.34 2.60
N GLY A 172 -8.41 27.62 3.63
CA GLY A 172 -8.84 28.20 4.91
C GLY A 172 -7.73 28.20 5.96
N ASP A 173 -7.93 28.97 7.04
CA ASP A 173 -7.06 28.95 8.22
C ASP A 173 -7.79 28.26 9.38
N TYR A 174 -7.47 26.98 9.59
CA TYR A 174 -8.09 26.13 10.61
C TYR A 174 -7.08 25.66 11.67
N GLY A 175 -5.84 26.16 11.65
CA GLY A 175 -4.76 25.67 12.52
C GLY A 175 -4.20 24.28 12.16
N TRP A 176 -4.62 23.69 11.04
CA TRP A 176 -4.09 22.43 10.49
C TRP A 176 -4.16 22.44 8.95
N LYS A 177 -3.45 21.51 8.31
CA LYS A 177 -3.44 21.35 6.84
C LYS A 177 -3.77 19.91 6.43
N ALA A 178 -4.56 19.76 5.38
CA ALA A 178 -4.85 18.48 4.74
C ALA A 178 -3.70 18.04 3.82
N ALA A 179 -3.44 16.75 3.77
CA ALA A 179 -2.43 16.15 2.90
C ALA A 179 -2.92 14.81 2.33
N SER A 180 -2.30 14.39 1.23
CA SER A 180 -2.56 13.09 0.62
C SER A 180 -1.63 12.04 1.22
N TYR A 181 -2.21 10.96 1.76
CA TYR A 181 -1.47 9.84 2.33
C TYR A 181 -1.64 8.59 1.45
N SER A 182 -0.52 7.94 1.14
CA SER A 182 -0.50 6.79 0.24
C SER A 182 -1.35 5.61 0.74
N GLN A 183 -1.44 5.41 2.07
CA GLN A 183 -2.25 4.33 2.65
C GLN A 183 -3.76 4.45 2.43
N PHE A 184 -4.24 5.62 1.98
CA PHE A 184 -5.66 5.88 1.70
C PHE A 184 -5.94 6.03 0.19
N LYS A 185 -4.90 6.00 -0.66
CA LYS A 185 -5.04 6.16 -2.11
C LYS A 185 -5.76 4.96 -2.71
N GLY A 186 -6.73 5.22 -3.58
CA GLY A 186 -7.50 4.17 -4.26
C GLY A 186 -8.63 3.54 -3.43
N MET A 187 -8.83 3.97 -2.19
CA MET A 187 -9.94 3.54 -1.34
C MET A 187 -11.19 4.39 -1.61
N THR A 188 -12.37 3.79 -1.61
CA THR A 188 -13.63 4.55 -1.61
C THR A 188 -13.92 5.12 -0.22
N VAL A 189 -14.78 6.13 -0.15
CA VAL A 189 -15.26 6.66 1.15
C VAL A 189 -15.92 5.55 1.96
N GLU A 190 -16.79 4.75 1.35
CA GLU A 190 -17.47 3.63 2.02
C GLU A 190 -16.48 2.61 2.60
N GLU A 191 -15.46 2.24 1.83
CA GLU A 191 -14.39 1.38 2.33
C GLU A 191 -13.62 2.02 3.48
N GLY A 192 -13.33 3.32 3.41
CA GLY A 192 -12.70 4.08 4.48
C GLY A 192 -13.51 4.00 5.77
N PHE A 193 -14.81 4.28 5.70
CA PHE A 193 -15.72 4.17 6.85
C PHE A 193 -15.72 2.76 7.44
N LYS A 194 -15.82 1.72 6.61
CA LYS A 194 -15.90 0.32 7.10
C LYS A 194 -14.56 -0.22 7.63
N LYS A 195 -13.44 0.14 7.00
CA LYS A 195 -12.12 -0.46 7.26
C LYS A 195 -11.24 0.36 8.19
N ARG A 196 -11.45 1.68 8.29
CA ARG A 196 -10.63 2.59 9.11
C ARG A 196 -11.36 3.10 10.34
N LEU A 197 -12.70 3.09 10.36
CA LEU A 197 -13.49 3.36 11.55
C LEU A 197 -14.05 2.04 12.09
N GLY A 198 -14.12 1.92 13.41
CA GLY A 198 -14.53 0.67 14.05
C GLY A 198 -15.15 0.82 15.43
N THR A 199 -15.27 2.04 15.95
CA THR A 199 -15.80 2.23 17.30
C THR A 199 -17.27 2.56 17.24
N PHE A 200 -18.11 1.74 17.87
CA PHE A 200 -19.54 2.04 17.98
C PHE A 200 -19.81 3.21 18.91
N PRO A 201 -20.89 3.99 18.66
CA PRO A 201 -21.29 5.05 19.55
C PRO A 201 -21.45 4.56 20.99
N PRO A 202 -20.98 5.32 21.99
CA PRO A 202 -21.09 4.94 23.39
C PRO A 202 -22.56 4.84 23.80
N SER A 203 -22.86 3.90 24.71
CA SER A 203 -24.19 3.79 25.29
C SER A 203 -24.54 5.01 26.14
N ARG A 204 -25.84 5.26 26.36
CA ARG A 204 -26.30 6.36 27.21
C ARG A 204 -25.80 6.26 28.65
N SER A 205 -25.56 5.04 29.14
CA SER A 205 -24.97 4.82 30.45
C SER A 205 -23.52 5.31 30.52
N LEU A 206 -22.73 5.13 29.44
CA LEU A 206 -21.36 5.64 29.36
C LEU A 206 -21.34 7.16 29.30
N LEU A 207 -22.21 7.75 28.49
CA LEU A 207 -22.32 9.21 28.36
C LEU A 207 -22.74 9.90 29.67
N ASN A 208 -23.39 9.15 30.58
CA ASN A 208 -23.83 9.64 31.88
C ASN A 208 -22.89 9.24 33.03
N MET A 209 -21.70 8.69 32.76
CA MET A 209 -20.73 8.38 33.80
C MET A 209 -20.29 9.64 34.54
N ARG A 210 -20.16 9.52 35.86
CA ARG A 210 -19.60 10.58 36.69
C ARG A 210 -18.10 10.37 36.83
N GLU A 211 -17.41 11.48 37.08
CA GLU A 211 -16.01 11.46 37.46
C GLU A 211 -15.76 10.50 38.63
N ALA A 212 -14.59 9.86 38.63
CA ALA A 212 -14.19 9.00 39.72
C ALA A 212 -14.06 9.85 41.01
N PRO A 213 -14.63 9.41 42.14
CA PRO A 213 -14.53 10.17 43.39
C PRO A 213 -13.05 10.27 43.81
N GLY A 214 -12.55 11.49 43.90
CA GLY A 214 -11.18 11.80 44.29
C GLY A 214 -11.01 13.27 44.63
N LYS A 215 -10.00 13.60 45.44
CA LYS A 215 -9.62 15.01 45.65
C LYS A 215 -8.96 15.51 44.38
N SER A 216 -9.69 16.26 43.55
CA SER A 216 -9.08 16.99 42.45
C SER A 216 -8.06 17.98 43.01
N LEU A 217 -6.90 18.06 42.37
CA LEU A 217 -5.95 19.13 42.67
C LEU A 217 -6.48 20.44 42.08
N PRO A 218 -6.18 21.59 42.70
CA PRO A 218 -6.40 22.89 42.07
C PRO A 218 -5.73 22.95 40.69
N GLU A 219 -6.36 23.64 39.73
CA GLU A 219 -5.91 23.71 38.34
C GLU A 219 -4.46 24.22 38.23
N GLU A 220 -4.07 25.12 39.14
CA GLU A 220 -2.74 25.73 39.19
C GLU A 220 -1.62 24.72 39.49
N LYS A 221 -1.97 23.52 39.97
CA LYS A 221 -1.00 22.45 40.20
C LYS A 221 -0.71 21.61 38.96
N PHE A 222 -1.47 21.77 37.88
CA PHE A 222 -1.22 21.07 36.63
C PHE A 222 -0.23 21.84 35.74
N PRO A 223 0.66 21.14 35.01
CA PRO A 223 1.58 21.80 34.10
C PRO A 223 0.84 22.37 32.88
N ALA A 224 1.33 23.48 32.35
CA ALA A 224 0.75 24.12 31.16
C ALA A 224 0.77 23.24 29.90
N PHE A 225 1.68 22.25 29.85
CA PHE A 225 1.72 21.21 28.83
C PHE A 225 2.12 19.88 29.47
N PHE A 226 1.59 18.77 28.96
CA PHE A 226 1.90 17.43 29.44
C PHE A 226 2.04 16.48 28.27
N VAL A 227 3.08 15.65 28.30
CA VAL A 227 3.33 14.60 27.32
C VAL A 227 3.67 13.32 28.08
N ALA A 228 2.87 12.27 27.89
CA ALA A 228 3.01 11.02 28.63
C ALA A 228 4.38 10.37 28.39
N THR A 229 4.93 10.43 27.18
CA THR A 229 6.25 9.87 26.83
C THR A 229 7.41 10.56 27.55
N TYR A 230 7.23 11.80 28.02
CA TYR A 230 8.23 12.50 28.83
C TYR A 230 8.09 12.18 30.31
N ALA A 231 6.86 11.99 30.79
CA ALA A 231 6.58 11.64 32.18
C ALA A 231 6.94 10.19 32.49
N TRP A 232 6.72 9.28 31.53
CA TRP A 232 7.02 7.85 31.63
C TRP A 232 7.79 7.38 30.39
N PRO A 233 9.09 7.70 30.29
CA PRO A 233 9.93 7.23 29.18
C PRO A 233 9.95 5.70 29.13
N GLU A 234 9.98 5.14 27.91
CA GLU A 234 9.99 3.68 27.64
C GLU A 234 8.75 2.90 28.10
N TRP A 235 7.76 3.53 28.76
CA TRP A 235 6.53 2.87 29.23
C TRP A 235 5.28 3.25 28.44
N ILE A 236 5.42 4.16 27.49
CA ILE A 236 4.38 4.53 26.54
C ILE A 236 4.74 3.92 25.19
N HIS A 237 3.90 3.02 24.71
CA HIS A 237 4.15 2.29 23.47
C HIS A 237 3.88 3.15 22.23
N ASP A 238 4.56 2.82 21.14
CA ASP A 238 4.35 3.47 19.85
C ASP A 238 2.94 3.17 19.27
N PRO A 239 2.39 4.08 18.45
CA PRO A 239 1.12 3.85 17.77
C PRO A 239 1.14 2.59 16.89
N LEU A 240 0.06 1.81 17.00
CA LEU A 240 -0.13 0.59 16.22
C LEU A 240 -1.02 0.83 14.98
N ASP A 241 -0.80 0.06 13.91
CA ASP A 241 -1.59 0.14 12.67
C ASP A 241 -2.66 -0.95 12.61
N GLN A 242 -3.94 -0.54 12.68
CA GLN A 242 -5.09 -1.44 12.51
C GLN A 242 -5.28 -1.96 11.08
N ARG A 243 -4.52 -1.43 10.10
CA ARG A 243 -4.64 -1.74 8.67
C ARG A 243 -6.08 -1.55 8.18
N ASN A 244 -6.57 -2.46 7.34
CA ASN A 244 -7.90 -2.43 6.75
C ASN A 244 -8.91 -3.26 7.56
N CYS A 245 -8.91 -3.03 8.87
CA CYS A 245 -9.80 -3.68 9.83
C CYS A 245 -10.37 -2.59 10.73
N GLY A 246 -11.70 -2.48 10.82
CA GLY A 246 -12.40 -1.53 11.70
C GLY A 246 -12.29 -1.95 13.16
N ALA A 247 -11.08 -1.99 13.70
CA ALA A 247 -10.77 -2.48 15.04
C ALA A 247 -10.19 -1.39 15.96
N SER A 248 -10.39 -0.11 15.64
CA SER A 248 -9.92 1.02 16.46
C SER A 248 -10.28 0.86 17.95
N TRP A 249 -11.47 0.32 18.24
CA TRP A 249 -11.96 0.01 19.59
C TRP A 249 -11.05 -0.94 20.38
N ALA A 250 -10.49 -1.95 19.73
CA ALA A 250 -9.59 -2.93 20.33
C ALA A 250 -8.17 -2.38 20.46
N PHE A 251 -7.67 -1.75 19.39
CA PHE A 251 -6.34 -1.14 19.36
C PHE A 251 -6.19 -0.07 20.45
N SER A 252 -7.14 0.86 20.58
CA SER A 252 -7.09 1.90 21.60
C SER A 252 -7.15 1.32 23.01
N THR A 253 -7.98 0.30 23.22
CA THR A 253 -8.18 -0.31 24.55
C THR A 253 -6.94 -1.08 25.00
N ALA A 254 -6.40 -1.95 24.14
CA ALA A 254 -5.19 -2.72 24.44
C ALA A 254 -3.96 -1.83 24.64
N SER A 255 -3.78 -0.79 23.80
CA SER A 255 -2.63 0.11 23.92
C SER A 255 -2.66 0.90 25.23
N VAL A 256 -3.81 1.50 25.58
CA VAL A 256 -3.96 2.22 26.85
C VAL A 256 -3.81 1.29 28.05
N ALA A 257 -4.33 0.05 27.97
CA ALA A 257 -4.17 -0.92 29.04
C ALA A 257 -2.68 -1.33 29.21
N ALA A 258 -1.94 -1.56 28.12
CA ALA A 258 -0.51 -1.88 28.16
C ALA A 258 0.30 -0.76 28.82
N ASP A 259 0.12 0.50 28.38
CA ASP A 259 0.79 1.66 28.96
C ASP A 259 0.49 1.80 30.47
N ARG A 260 -0.77 1.61 30.85
CA ARG A 260 -1.17 1.70 32.27
C ARG A 260 -0.60 0.57 33.11
N ILE A 261 -0.50 -0.65 32.57
CA ILE A 261 0.16 -1.77 33.25
C ILE A 261 1.65 -1.46 33.46
N ALA A 262 2.34 -0.90 32.46
CA ALA A 262 3.73 -0.49 32.60
C ALA A 262 3.92 0.56 33.70
N ILE A 263 3.08 1.60 33.70
CA ILE A 263 3.12 2.65 34.73
C ILE A 263 2.81 2.09 36.12
N HIS A 264 1.75 1.29 36.26
CA HIS A 264 1.32 0.77 37.56
C HIS A 264 2.23 -0.34 38.12
N SER A 265 2.96 -1.04 37.25
CA SER A 265 3.94 -2.06 37.63
C SER A 265 5.35 -1.49 37.83
N GLU A 266 5.52 -0.16 37.75
CA GLU A 266 6.82 0.51 37.83
C GLU A 266 7.84 -0.06 36.82
N GLY A 267 7.36 -0.40 35.61
CA GLY A 267 8.18 -0.95 34.53
C GLY A 267 8.52 -2.43 34.66
N GLN A 268 7.91 -3.17 35.59
CA GLN A 268 8.12 -4.62 35.66
C GLN A 268 7.43 -5.38 34.51
N ILE A 269 6.35 -4.82 33.96
CA ILE A 269 5.61 -5.40 32.83
C ILE A 269 5.48 -4.32 31.77
N THR A 270 6.23 -4.43 30.68
CA THR A 270 6.25 -3.45 29.58
C THR A 270 5.87 -4.09 28.24
N ASP A 271 5.18 -5.22 28.27
CA ASP A 271 4.75 -5.91 27.05
C ASP A 271 3.51 -5.25 26.45
N ASN A 272 3.46 -5.20 25.12
CA ASN A 272 2.23 -4.87 24.41
C ASN A 272 1.18 -5.96 24.64
N LEU A 273 -0.07 -5.54 24.89
CA LEU A 273 -1.18 -6.48 24.96
C LEU A 273 -1.60 -6.96 23.57
N SER A 274 -2.09 -8.20 23.50
CA SER A 274 -2.54 -8.80 22.24
C SER A 274 -3.86 -8.18 21.77
N VAL A 275 -3.76 -7.22 20.85
CA VAL A 275 -4.93 -6.63 20.17
C VAL A 275 -5.75 -7.73 19.46
N GLN A 276 -5.07 -8.74 18.91
CA GLN A 276 -5.72 -9.84 18.21
C GLN A 276 -6.63 -10.67 19.14
N ASN A 277 -6.29 -10.78 20.43
CA ASN A 277 -7.14 -11.46 21.40
C ASN A 277 -8.48 -10.72 21.55
N LEU A 278 -8.49 -9.39 21.71
CA LEU A 278 -9.73 -8.61 21.73
C LEU A 278 -10.51 -8.77 20.43
N ILE A 279 -9.85 -8.71 19.27
CA ILE A 279 -10.53 -8.82 17.96
C ILE A 279 -11.19 -10.19 17.76
N SER A 280 -10.54 -11.27 18.17
CA SER A 280 -10.98 -12.64 17.90
C SER A 280 -11.81 -13.28 19.01
N CYS A 281 -11.62 -12.86 20.27
CA CYS A 281 -12.14 -13.57 21.43
C CYS A 281 -13.18 -12.76 22.22
N ASP A 282 -13.16 -11.42 22.17
CA ASP A 282 -14.26 -10.61 22.68
C ASP A 282 -15.40 -10.65 21.65
N THR A 283 -16.38 -11.52 21.89
CA THR A 283 -17.48 -11.81 20.95
C THR A 283 -18.85 -11.32 21.47
N SER A 284 -18.89 -10.76 22.69
CA SER A 284 -20.15 -10.31 23.30
C SER A 284 -20.51 -8.90 22.83
N ASN A 285 -21.38 -8.82 21.82
CA ASN A 285 -21.76 -7.55 21.18
C ASN A 285 -20.57 -6.77 20.57
N GLN A 286 -19.57 -7.51 20.13
CA GLN A 286 -18.42 -7.03 19.36
C GLN A 286 -18.37 -7.76 18.02
N HIS A 287 -17.86 -7.10 16.99
CA HIS A 287 -17.87 -7.62 15.63
C HIS A 287 -16.48 -7.61 14.98
N GLY A 288 -15.42 -7.71 15.79
CA GLY A 288 -14.03 -7.80 15.32
C GLY A 288 -13.68 -6.62 14.39
N CYS A 289 -13.33 -6.93 13.13
CA CYS A 289 -13.02 -5.93 12.11
C CYS A 289 -14.22 -5.13 11.57
N ASN A 290 -15.45 -5.49 11.95
CA ASN A 290 -16.66 -4.73 11.60
C ASN A 290 -17.08 -3.76 12.71
N GLY A 291 -16.27 -3.64 13.76
CA GLY A 291 -16.42 -2.69 14.84
C GLY A 291 -16.77 -3.29 16.19
N GLY A 292 -16.71 -2.44 17.22
CA GLY A 292 -16.94 -2.82 18.61
C GLY A 292 -17.06 -1.60 19.53
N SER A 293 -17.52 -1.84 20.76
CA SER A 293 -17.62 -0.84 21.81
C SER A 293 -16.41 -0.89 22.76
N ILE A 294 -15.92 0.28 23.14
CA ILE A 294 -14.77 0.43 24.05
C ILE A 294 -15.11 -0.11 25.45
N ASP A 295 -16.33 0.09 25.94
CA ASP A 295 -16.72 -0.39 27.27
C ASP A 295 -16.83 -1.91 27.35
N GLY A 296 -17.26 -2.55 26.25
CA GLY A 296 -17.24 -3.99 26.12
C GLY A 296 -15.82 -4.53 26.22
N ALA A 297 -14.88 -3.91 25.49
CA ALA A 297 -13.47 -4.29 25.52
C ALA A 297 -12.84 -4.14 26.91
N TRP A 298 -13.06 -3.03 27.62
CA TRP A 298 -12.57 -2.87 28.99
C TRP A 298 -13.20 -3.88 29.96
N ARG A 299 -14.48 -4.20 29.79
CA ARG A 299 -15.16 -5.24 30.57
C ARG A 299 -14.58 -6.62 30.28
N TYR A 300 -14.27 -6.91 29.03
CA TYR A 300 -13.63 -8.14 28.60
C TYR A 300 -12.26 -8.28 29.27
N LEU A 301 -11.40 -7.26 29.16
CA LEU A 301 -10.09 -7.26 29.83
C LEU A 301 -10.22 -7.55 31.32
N LYS A 302 -11.12 -6.83 32.01
CA LYS A 302 -11.37 -7.03 33.44
C LYS A 302 -11.79 -8.46 33.82
N THR A 303 -12.51 -9.15 32.94
CA THR A 303 -13.13 -10.46 33.25
C THR A 303 -12.38 -11.66 32.69
N HIS A 304 -11.56 -11.47 31.65
CA HIS A 304 -10.90 -12.55 30.91
C HIS A 304 -9.39 -12.37 30.74
N GLY A 305 -8.82 -11.20 31.06
CA GLY A 305 -7.37 -10.95 30.98
C GLY A 305 -7.01 -9.49 30.75
#